data_AF-A0A5M7B299-F1
#
_entry.id   AF-A0A5M7B299-F1
#
_cell.length_a   1.000
_cell.length_b   1.000
_cell.length_c   1.000
_cell.angle_alpha   90.00
_cell.angle_beta   90.00
_cell.angle_gamma   90.00
#
_symmetry.space_group_name_H-M   'P 1'
#
loop_
_entity.id
_entity.type
_entity.pdbx_description
1 polymer ?
#
loop_
_entity_poly.entity_id
_entity_poly.type
_entity_poly.pdbx_seq_one_letter_code
_entity_poly.pdbx_strand_id
1 'polypeptide(L)'
;MEQPNLSYINQLSGDDKAFKDKLIGVVKREFPEEKAIYIKNISANNYKEAAENVHKLKHKISILGLEKSYAVADDYENNLLEQNTSGKIEFDAILQAITDYLTTI
;
A
#
# COMPACT_ATOMS: atom_id res chain seq x y z
N MET A 1 -12.85 -9.02 0.86
CA MET A 1 -11.60 -8.25 0.93
C MET A 1 -11.90 -6.91 1.59
N GLU A 2 -11.04 -6.46 2.51
CA GLU A 2 -11.15 -5.15 3.15
C GLU A 2 -11.13 -4.03 2.10
N GLN A 3 -11.78 -2.89 2.36
CA GLN A 3 -11.89 -1.79 1.41
C GLN A 3 -11.16 -0.54 1.93
N PRO A 4 -10.40 0.17 1.06
CA PRO A 4 -9.69 1.37 1.48
C PRO A 4 -10.67 2.47 1.89
N ASN A 5 -10.26 3.30 2.84
CA ASN A 5 -11.09 4.39 3.37
C ASN A 5 -10.21 5.55 3.85
N LEU A 6 -10.84 6.68 4.22
CA LEU A 6 -10.14 7.87 4.72
C LEU A 6 -10.20 8.01 6.25
N SER A 7 -10.58 6.97 7.00
CA SER A 7 -10.82 7.10 8.45
C SER A 7 -9.57 7.58 9.19
N TYR A 8 -8.40 7.01 8.88
CA TYR A 8 -7.12 7.44 9.46
C TYR A 8 -6.75 8.88 9.07
N ILE A 9 -6.89 9.23 7.79
CA ILE A 9 -6.63 10.60 7.31
C ILE A 9 -7.58 11.61 7.98
N ASN A 10 -8.87 11.27 8.12
CA ASN A 10 -9.85 12.12 8.78
C ASN A 10 -9.50 12.31 10.26
N GLN A 11 -9.12 11.24 10.96
CA GLN A 11 -8.68 11.32 12.35
C GLN A 11 -7.45 12.19 12.51
N LEU A 12 -6.47 12.06 11.61
CA LEU A 12 -5.23 12.83 11.65
C LEU A 12 -5.44 14.32 11.30
N SER A 13 -6.41 14.60 10.42
CA SER A 13 -6.68 15.96 9.92
C SER A 13 -7.66 16.75 10.79
N GLY A 14 -8.55 16.07 11.52
CA GLY A 14 -9.67 16.72 12.20
C GLY A 14 -10.52 17.52 11.21
N ASP A 15 -10.78 18.79 11.52
CA ASP A 15 -11.54 19.71 10.68
C ASP A 15 -10.68 20.45 9.63
N ASP A 16 -9.36 20.21 9.58
CA ASP A 16 -8.47 20.86 8.61
C ASP A 16 -8.54 20.20 7.23
N LYS A 17 -9.43 20.74 6.39
CA LYS A 17 -9.62 20.27 5.01
C LYS A 17 -8.38 20.44 4.15
N ALA A 18 -7.61 21.52 4.31
CA ALA A 18 -6.43 21.76 3.48
C ALA A 18 -5.34 20.73 3.77
N PHE A 19 -5.17 20.37 5.04
CA PHE A 19 -4.26 19.31 5.45
C PHE A 19 -4.71 17.93 4.95
N LYS A 20 -6.01 17.62 5.04
CA LYS A 20 -6.58 16.38 4.46
C LYS A 20 -6.31 16.27 2.97
N ASP A 21 -6.59 17.31 2.20
CA ASP A 21 -6.41 17.31 0.74
C ASP A 21 -4.93 17.16 0.37
N LYS A 22 -4.02 17.75 1.16
CA LYS A 22 -2.57 17.58 1.01
C LYS A 22 -2.15 16.12 1.23
N LEU A 23 -2.64 15.45 2.27
CA LEU A 23 -2.33 14.04 2.52
C LEU A 23 -2.81 13.14 1.40
N ILE A 24 -4.06 13.32 0.94
CA ILE A 24 -4.62 12.55 -0.18
C ILE A 24 -3.78 12.79 -1.45
N GLY A 25 -3.40 14.04 -1.74
CA GLY A 25 -2.57 14.38 -2.88
C GLY A 25 -1.20 13.70 -2.86
N VAL A 26 -0.56 13.62 -1.68
CA VAL A 26 0.71 12.90 -1.50
C VAL A 26 0.54 11.40 -1.79
N VAL A 27 -0.49 10.76 -1.24
CA VAL A 27 -0.77 9.33 -1.47
C VAL A 27 -1.01 9.06 -2.95
N LYS A 28 -1.84 9.87 -3.62
CA LYS A 28 -2.14 9.72 -5.06
C LYS A 28 -0.91 9.85 -5.95
N ARG A 29 0.06 10.67 -5.56
CA ARG A 29 1.31 10.84 -6.32
C ARG A 29 2.28 9.69 -6.09
N GLU A 30 2.50 9.32 -4.84
CA GLU A 30 3.57 8.36 -4.47
C GLU A 30 3.17 6.91 -4.70
N PHE A 31 1.91 6.54 -4.41
CA PHE A 31 1.47 5.14 -4.48
C PHE A 31 1.67 4.50 -5.86
N PRO A 32 1.31 5.15 -6.99
CA PRO A 32 1.53 4.57 -8.32
C PRO A 32 3.01 4.32 -8.63
N GLU A 33 3.89 5.23 -8.21
CA GLU A 33 5.34 5.12 -8.42
C GLU A 33 5.92 3.97 -7.59
N GLU A 34 5.56 3.89 -6.31
CA GLU A 34 5.97 2.80 -5.40
C GLU A 34 5.49 1.43 -5.89
N LYS A 35 4.22 1.34 -6.34
CA LYS A 35 3.64 0.12 -6.94
C LYS A 35 4.41 -0.30 -8.19
N ALA A 36 4.76 0.64 -9.08
CA ALA A 36 5.51 0.32 -10.30
C ALA A 36 6.91 -0.22 -10.00
N ILE A 37 7.59 0.35 -8.99
CA ILE A 37 8.91 -0.13 -8.54
C ILE A 37 8.81 -1.54 -7.95
N TYR A 38 7.80 -1.81 -7.12
CA TYR A 38 7.52 -3.16 -6.61
C TYR A 38 7.34 -4.16 -7.76
N ILE A 39 6.44 -3.88 -8.72
CA ILE A 39 6.16 -4.76 -9.86
C ILE A 39 7.44 -5.05 -10.66
N LYS A 40 8.28 -4.03 -10.88
CA LYS A 40 9.57 -4.18 -11.55
C LYS A 40 10.50 -5.13 -10.80
N ASN A 41 10.67 -4.93 -9.49
CA ASN A 41 11.59 -5.72 -8.68
C ASN A 41 11.12 -7.17 -8.52
N ILE A 42 9.83 -7.40 -8.26
CA ILE A 42 9.30 -8.76 -8.14
C ILE A 42 9.37 -9.52 -9.46
N SER A 43 9.14 -8.85 -10.60
CA SER A 43 9.27 -9.47 -11.93
C SER A 43 10.71 -9.81 -12.30
N ALA A 44 11.68 -9.12 -11.69
CA ALA A 44 13.12 -9.39 -11.83
C ALA A 44 13.66 -10.40 -10.81
N ASN A 45 12.80 -10.95 -9.93
CA ASN A 45 13.19 -11.79 -8.78
C ASN A 45 14.15 -11.09 -7.80
N ASN A 46 14.15 -9.75 -7.75
CA ASN A 46 14.90 -8.95 -6.79
C ASN A 46 14.14 -8.93 -5.45
N TYR A 47 14.15 -10.05 -4.73
CA TYR A 47 13.24 -10.26 -3.60
C TYR A 47 13.48 -9.32 -2.42
N LYS A 48 14.74 -8.95 -2.13
CA LYS A 48 15.07 -8.00 -1.05
C LYS A 48 14.53 -6.62 -1.37
N GLU A 49 14.75 -6.15 -2.59
CA GLU A 49 14.24 -4.86 -3.06
C GLU A 49 12.71 -4.85 -3.13
N ALA A 50 12.10 -5.97 -3.53
CA ALA A 50 10.66 -6.13 -3.50
C ALA A 50 10.11 -6.07 -2.07
N ALA A 51 10.76 -6.71 -1.09
CA ALA A 51 10.39 -6.63 0.33
C ALA A 51 10.45 -5.17 0.84
N GLU A 52 11.52 -4.44 0.54
CA GLU A 52 11.63 -3.01 0.85
C GLU A 52 10.53 -2.17 0.18
N ASN A 53 10.05 -2.57 -0.99
CA ASN A 53 8.90 -1.89 -1.63
C ASN A 53 7.59 -2.23 -0.91
N VAL A 54 7.37 -3.48 -0.49
CA VAL A 54 6.22 -3.88 0.32
C VAL A 54 6.21 -3.09 1.64
N HIS A 55 7.36 -2.94 2.30
CA HIS A 55 7.50 -2.13 3.51
C HIS A 55 6.98 -0.70 3.34
N LYS A 56 7.37 -0.03 2.24
CA LYS A 56 6.89 1.33 1.92
C LYS A 56 5.40 1.36 1.62
N LEU A 57 4.92 0.40 0.84
CA LEU A 57 3.50 0.28 0.47
C LEU A 57 2.62 0.01 1.70
N LYS A 58 3.11 -0.72 2.72
CA LYS A 58 2.40 -0.92 4.00
C LYS A 58 2.04 0.38 4.70
N HIS A 59 2.86 1.41 4.62
CA HIS A 59 2.50 2.71 5.17
C HIS A 59 1.29 3.31 4.46
N LYS A 60 1.19 3.17 3.12
CA LYS A 60 0.00 3.63 2.38
C LYS A 60 -1.23 2.79 2.72
N ILE A 61 -1.07 1.48 2.88
CA ILE A 61 -2.14 0.56 3.33
C ILE A 61 -2.69 1.03 4.70
N SER A 62 -1.81 1.32 5.66
CA SER A 62 -2.19 1.84 6.98
C SER A 62 -2.88 3.20 6.90
N ILE A 63 -2.34 4.14 6.11
CA ILE A 63 -2.93 5.48 5.90
C ILE A 63 -4.35 5.39 5.30
N LEU A 64 -4.62 4.37 4.50
CA LEU A 64 -5.93 4.11 3.90
C LEU A 64 -6.84 3.21 4.75
N GLY A 65 -6.52 3.03 6.03
CA GLY A 65 -7.38 2.38 7.02
C GLY A 65 -7.60 0.89 6.75
N LEU A 66 -6.62 0.21 6.15
CA LEU A 66 -6.67 -1.21 5.81
C LEU A 66 -5.88 -2.07 6.80
N GLU A 67 -6.37 -2.21 8.03
CA GLU A 67 -5.63 -2.86 9.13
C GLU A 67 -5.38 -4.37 8.86
N LYS A 68 -6.36 -5.08 8.29
CA LYS A 68 -6.20 -6.51 7.97
C LYS A 68 -5.24 -6.69 6.80
N SER A 69 -5.33 -5.81 5.81
CA SER A 69 -4.44 -5.83 4.65
C SER A 69 -3.00 -5.49 5.03
N TYR A 70 -2.80 -4.68 6.08
CA TYR A 70 -1.47 -4.41 6.61
C TYR A 70 -0.80 -5.68 7.13
N ALA A 71 -1.52 -6.53 7.86
CA ALA A 71 -0.99 -7.81 8.34
C ALA A 71 -0.60 -8.75 7.18
N VAL A 72 -1.43 -8.84 6.14
CA VAL A 72 -1.11 -9.61 4.92
C VAL A 72 0.17 -9.10 4.26
N ALA A 73 0.33 -7.78 4.17
CA ALA A 73 1.52 -7.18 3.59
C ALA A 73 2.77 -7.37 4.47
N ASP A 74 2.63 -7.37 5.79
CA ASP A 74 3.71 -7.69 6.74
C ASP A 74 4.20 -9.14 6.57
N ASP A 75 3.27 -10.09 6.48
CA ASP A 75 3.60 -11.49 6.22
C ASP A 75 4.27 -11.66 4.85
N TYR A 76 3.77 -10.99 3.82
CA TYR A 76 4.34 -11.06 2.47
C TYR A 76 5.75 -10.44 2.39
N GLU A 77 5.99 -9.34 3.09
CA GLU A 77 7.33 -8.74 3.23
C GLU A 77 8.33 -9.76 3.80
N ASN A 78 7.97 -10.44 4.90
CA ASN A 78 8.81 -11.47 5.52
C ASN A 78 9.05 -12.66 4.57
N ASN A 79 8.01 -13.13 3.88
CA ASN A 79 8.15 -14.21 2.90
C ASN A 79 9.14 -13.84 1.78
N LEU A 80 9.10 -12.60 1.29
CA LEU A 80 10.03 -12.15 0.25
C LEU A 80 11.49 -12.16 0.73
N LEU A 81 11.75 -11.83 2.00
CA LEU A 81 13.10 -11.92 2.57
C LEU A 81 13.65 -13.36 2.57
N GLU A 82 12.75 -14.35 2.61
CA GLU A 82 13.05 -15.78 2.48
C GLU A 82 13.01 -16.29 1.03
N GLN A 83 12.87 -15.40 0.05
CA GLN A 83 12.69 -15.73 -1.38
C GLN A 83 11.41 -16.56 -1.65
N ASN A 84 10.41 -16.43 -0.78
CA ASN A 84 9.11 -17.07 -0.88
C ASN A 84 8.08 -16.05 -1.38
N THR A 85 7.32 -16.41 -2.41
CA THR A 85 6.30 -15.53 -3.00
C THR A 85 4.88 -15.78 -2.49
N SER A 86 4.74 -16.62 -1.45
CA SER A 86 3.47 -16.85 -0.75
C SER A 86 2.89 -15.53 -0.23
N GLY A 87 1.61 -15.26 -0.51
CA GLY A 87 0.94 -13.99 -0.19
C GLY A 87 0.94 -12.97 -1.34
N LYS A 88 1.60 -13.25 -2.46
CA LYS A 88 1.64 -12.34 -3.62
C LYS A 88 0.24 -12.04 -4.18
N ILE A 89 -0.62 -13.05 -4.31
CA ILE A 89 -1.95 -12.89 -4.90
C ILE A 89 -2.80 -11.95 -4.04
N GLU A 90 -2.76 -12.16 -2.72
CA GLU A 90 -3.45 -11.34 -1.74
C GLU A 90 -2.90 -9.92 -1.73
N PHE A 91 -1.58 -9.75 -1.77
CA PHE A 91 -0.94 -8.43 -1.84
C PHE A 91 -1.29 -7.67 -3.12
N ASP A 92 -1.24 -8.33 -4.28
CA ASP A 92 -1.64 -7.73 -5.56
C ASP A 92 -3.11 -7.29 -5.55
N ALA A 93 -4.00 -8.07 -4.91
CA ALA A 93 -5.40 -7.70 -4.76
C ALA A 93 -5.59 -6.46 -3.86
N ILE A 94 -4.79 -6.32 -2.79
CA ILE A 94 -4.75 -5.11 -1.95
C ILE A 94 -4.30 -3.91 -2.77
N LEU A 95 -3.21 -4.03 -3.54
CA LEU A 95 -2.72 -2.96 -4.41
C LEU A 95 -3.76 -2.55 -5.46
N GLN A 96 -4.51 -3.51 -5.99
CA GLN A 96 -5.57 -3.22 -6.95
C GLN A 96 -6.72 -2.46 -6.28
N ALA A 97 -7.20 -2.88 -5.11
CA ALA A 97 -8.25 -2.16 -4.40
C ALA A 97 -7.86 -0.71 -4.05
N ILE A 98 -6.61 -0.47 -3.65
CA ILE A 98 -6.10 0.89 -3.45
C ILE A 98 -6.09 1.66 -4.77
N THR A 99 -5.62 1.04 -5.86
CA THR A 99 -5.60 1.69 -7.18
C THR A 99 -6.99 2.14 -7.58
N ASP A 100 -7.99 1.25 -7.46
CA ASP A 100 -9.37 1.55 -7.81
C ASP A 100 -9.95 2.65 -6.92
N TYR A 101 -9.74 2.56 -5.61
CA TYR A 101 -10.23 3.56 -4.66
C TYR A 101 -9.68 4.96 -4.93
N LEU A 102 -8.38 5.07 -5.22
CA LEU A 102 -7.74 6.37 -5.51
C LEU A 102 -8.31 7.05 -6.77
N THR A 103 -8.95 6.31 -7.68
CA THR A 103 -9.67 6.89 -8.84
C THR A 103 -11.04 7.48 -8.48
N THR A 104 -11.61 7.08 -7.34
CA THR A 104 -12.95 7.51 -6.90
C THR A 104 -12.93 8.78 -6.06
N ILE A 105 -11.76 9.12 -5.50
CA ILE A 105 -11.54 10.29 -4.64
C ILE A 105 -10.65 11.31 -5.32
#